data_AF-A0A7Y3M6I3-F1
#
_entry.id   AF-A0A7Y3M6I3-F1
#
_cell.length_a   1.000
_cell.length_b   1.000
_cell.length_c   1.000
_cell.angle_alpha   90.00
_cell.angle_beta   90.00
_cell.angle_gamma   90.00
#
_symmetry.space_group_name_H-M   'P 1'
#
loop_
_entity.id
_entity.type
_entity.pdbx_description
1 polymer ?
#
loop_
_entity_poly.entity_id
_entity_poly.type
_entity_poly.pdbx_seq_one_letter_code
_entity_poly.pdbx_strand_id
1 'polypeptide(L)'
;ALDAFALDDTARLIGRQVLDTSVSFGEVTISVGDIVAFALTVYGAVLLSRFLRFVLGADVYTRVELDRGIPNAISSTIHYAILLTGFYLAIAAAGVDLSRLTILIGALGVGIGFGLQNVVNNFVSGLILLYERPVQLGDAVEVGTVTGNIHRIGIRSSTVRTYQGAEVIVPNADLISNQVTNWTLTDRRRRMEVSVGVAYGSDPERVRQVLISVAKEHSKVDSDLAPVAIFQGFGDSALNFQLRAWVANMDDWLTTGSELHAGVAAALTEAGIEIPFPQRDLHVRSIDPSTGLGAPLEGKA
;
A
#
# COMPACT_ATOMS: atom_id res chain seq x y z
N ALA A 1 -6.11 -80.84 4.38
CA ALA A 1 -5.86 -79.58 5.13
C ALA A 1 -4.40 -79.13 5.08
N LEU A 2 -3.45 -79.94 4.60
CA LEU A 2 -2.02 -79.58 4.53
C LEU A 2 -1.57 -78.92 3.21
N ASP A 3 -2.30 -79.11 2.10
CA ASP A 3 -1.89 -78.56 0.78
C ASP A 3 -2.21 -77.07 0.59
N ALA A 4 -3.20 -76.52 1.31
CA ALA A 4 -3.55 -75.11 1.22
C ALA A 4 -2.51 -74.19 1.88
N PHE A 5 -1.81 -74.68 2.92
CA PHE A 5 -0.71 -73.96 3.57
C PHE A 5 0.58 -73.99 2.74
N ALA A 6 0.88 -75.11 2.09
CA ALA A 6 2.03 -75.22 1.20
C ALA A 6 1.90 -74.32 -0.04
N LEU A 7 0.68 -74.19 -0.61
CA LEU A 7 0.42 -73.27 -1.73
C LEU A 7 0.57 -71.80 -1.32
N ASP A 8 0.17 -71.42 -0.11
CA ASP A 8 0.34 -70.06 0.43
C ASP A 8 1.83 -69.74 0.65
N ASP A 9 2.60 -70.67 1.23
CA ASP A 9 4.03 -70.49 1.44
C ASP A 9 4.82 -70.45 0.11
N THR A 10 4.45 -71.29 -0.86
CA THR A 10 5.09 -71.31 -2.19
C THR A 10 4.72 -70.06 -3.00
N ALA A 11 3.48 -69.59 -2.93
CA ALA A 11 3.05 -68.34 -3.56
C ALA A 11 3.73 -67.12 -2.93
N ARG A 12 3.94 -67.11 -1.61
CA ARG A 12 4.71 -66.06 -0.91
C ARG A 12 6.19 -66.10 -1.27
N LEU A 13 6.78 -67.28 -1.44
CA LEU A 13 8.17 -67.47 -1.88
C LEU A 13 8.38 -66.99 -3.31
N ILE A 14 7.53 -67.39 -4.26
CA ILE A 14 7.57 -66.94 -5.65
C ILE A 14 7.30 -65.43 -5.73
N GLY A 15 6.35 -64.93 -4.95
CA GLY A 15 6.05 -63.49 -4.86
C GLY A 15 7.27 -62.67 -4.40
N ARG A 16 7.98 -63.12 -3.36
CA ARG A 16 9.22 -62.47 -2.90
C ARG A 16 10.33 -62.56 -3.95
N GLN A 17 10.48 -63.69 -4.62
CA GLN A 17 11.52 -63.90 -5.63
C GLN A 17 11.30 -63.06 -6.91
N VAL A 18 10.04 -62.82 -7.29
CA VAL A 18 9.68 -61.88 -8.37
C VAL A 18 9.89 -60.43 -7.94
N LEU A 19 9.56 -60.07 -6.70
CA LEU A 19 9.77 -58.72 -6.17
C LEU A 19 11.26 -58.36 -6.05
N ASP A 20 12.12 -59.31 -5.69
CA ASP A 20 13.58 -59.15 -5.59
C ASP A 20 14.31 -59.22 -6.94
N THR A 21 13.60 -59.54 -8.04
CA THR A 21 14.19 -59.51 -9.37
C THR A 21 14.57 -58.07 -9.69
N SER A 22 15.87 -57.81 -9.74
CA SER A 22 16.44 -56.49 -9.96
C SER A 22 17.04 -56.37 -11.34
N VAL A 23 16.84 -55.22 -11.97
CA VAL A 23 17.50 -54.85 -13.21
C VAL A 23 18.41 -53.67 -12.88
N SER A 24 19.72 -53.84 -13.10
CA SER A 24 20.70 -52.78 -12.89
C SER A 24 20.83 -51.92 -14.15
N PHE A 25 20.64 -50.61 -14.00
CA PHE A 25 20.97 -49.62 -15.01
C PHE A 25 22.00 -48.65 -14.41
N GLY A 26 23.28 -48.87 -14.74
CA GLY A 26 24.38 -48.08 -14.17
C GLY A 26 24.58 -48.34 -12.67
N GLU A 27 24.58 -47.28 -11.85
CA GLU A 27 24.68 -47.36 -10.38
C GLU A 27 23.34 -47.64 -9.67
N VAL A 28 22.22 -47.69 -10.42
CA VAL A 28 20.88 -47.84 -9.83
C VAL A 28 20.38 -49.28 -10.02
N THR A 29 20.16 -49.98 -8.92
CA THR A 29 19.48 -51.29 -8.89
C THR A 29 18.01 -51.08 -8.57
N ILE A 30 17.14 -51.25 -9.57
CA ILE A 30 15.68 -51.14 -9.39
C ILE A 30 15.10 -52.55 -9.35
N SER A 31 14.42 -52.90 -8.27
CA SER A 31 13.67 -54.15 -8.13
C SER A 31 12.24 -54.00 -8.66
N VAL A 32 11.59 -55.13 -8.99
CA VAL A 32 10.14 -55.12 -9.30
C VAL A 32 9.34 -54.60 -8.10
N GLY A 33 9.79 -54.89 -6.87
CA GLY A 33 9.22 -54.33 -5.65
C GLY A 33 9.26 -52.81 -5.60
N ASP A 34 10.35 -52.18 -6.04
CA ASP A 34 10.50 -50.72 -6.07
C ASP A 34 9.54 -50.07 -7.08
N ILE A 35 9.34 -50.70 -8.24
CA ILE A 35 8.38 -50.23 -9.25
C ILE A 35 6.95 -50.32 -8.72
N VAL A 36 6.62 -51.42 -8.04
CA VAL A 36 5.29 -51.60 -7.42
C VAL A 36 5.09 -50.59 -6.29
N ALA A 37 6.08 -50.39 -5.42
CA ALA A 37 6.05 -49.40 -4.34
C ALA A 37 5.87 -47.98 -4.89
N PHE A 38 6.59 -47.62 -5.96
CA PHE A 38 6.40 -46.37 -6.68
C PHE A 38 4.97 -46.20 -7.18
N ALA A 39 4.47 -47.19 -7.93
CA ALA A 39 3.14 -47.13 -8.53
C ALA A 39 2.02 -47.03 -7.47
N LEU A 40 2.12 -47.81 -6.39
CA LEU A 40 1.17 -47.77 -5.27
C LEU A 40 1.20 -46.42 -4.54
N THR A 41 2.39 -45.84 -4.36
CA THR A 41 2.54 -44.53 -3.70
C THR A 41 1.93 -43.42 -4.55
N VAL A 42 2.20 -43.40 -5.86
CA VAL A 42 1.58 -42.43 -6.79
C VAL A 42 0.06 -42.61 -6.83
N TYR A 43 -0.42 -43.85 -6.91
CA TYR A 43 -1.85 -44.14 -6.90
C TYR A 43 -2.53 -43.67 -5.60
N GLY A 44 -1.90 -43.94 -4.45
CA GLY A 44 -2.34 -43.45 -3.15
C GLY A 44 -2.40 -41.93 -3.08
N ALA A 45 -1.41 -41.22 -3.62
CA ALA A 45 -1.40 -39.77 -3.68
C ALA A 45 -2.54 -39.21 -4.56
N VAL A 46 -2.82 -39.83 -5.71
CA VAL A 46 -3.96 -39.46 -6.57
C VAL A 46 -5.29 -39.66 -5.82
N LEU A 47 -5.46 -40.80 -5.14
CA LEU A 47 -6.66 -41.08 -4.35
C LEU A 47 -6.84 -40.06 -3.21
N LEU A 48 -5.78 -39.79 -2.45
CA LEU A 48 -5.78 -38.80 -1.38
C LEU A 48 -6.15 -37.41 -1.91
N SER A 49 -5.58 -37.03 -3.05
CA SER A 49 -5.90 -35.74 -3.68
C SER A 49 -7.36 -35.65 -4.12
N ARG A 50 -7.91 -36.71 -4.73
CA ARG A 50 -9.32 -36.77 -5.11
C ARG A 50 -10.24 -36.71 -3.90
N PHE A 51 -9.89 -37.43 -2.83
CA PHE A 51 -10.63 -37.41 -1.57
C PHE A 51 -10.64 -36.01 -0.95
N LEU A 52 -9.48 -35.35 -0.84
CA LEU A 52 -9.41 -34.01 -0.28
C LEU A 52 -10.18 -32.98 -1.12
N ARG A 53 -10.11 -33.05 -2.45
CA ARG A 53 -10.94 -32.19 -3.32
C ARG A 53 -12.44 -32.42 -3.13
N PHE A 54 -12.85 -33.68 -2.97
CA PHE A 54 -14.24 -34.02 -2.69
C PHE A 54 -14.70 -33.43 -1.36
N VAL A 55 -13.91 -33.60 -0.29
CA VAL A 55 -14.22 -33.04 1.04
C VAL A 55 -14.30 -31.51 1.01
N LEU A 56 -13.34 -30.85 0.34
CA LEU A 56 -13.34 -29.40 0.19
C LEU A 56 -14.60 -28.91 -0.54
N GLY A 57 -14.98 -29.57 -1.64
CA GLY A 57 -16.15 -29.20 -2.42
C GLY A 57 -17.49 -29.50 -1.73
N ALA A 58 -17.60 -30.62 -1.04
CA ALA A 58 -18.85 -31.08 -0.44
C ALA A 58 -19.16 -30.46 0.92
N ASP A 59 -18.14 -30.07 1.70
CA ASP A 59 -18.34 -29.62 3.09
C ASP A 59 -17.75 -28.24 3.38
N VAL A 60 -16.54 -27.93 2.87
CA VAL A 60 -15.86 -26.66 3.22
C VAL A 60 -16.40 -25.50 2.39
N TYR A 61 -16.40 -25.60 1.06
CA TYR A 61 -16.82 -24.52 0.17
C TYR A 61 -18.33 -24.25 0.21
N THR A 62 -19.13 -25.19 0.73
CA THR A 62 -20.56 -24.98 0.98
C THR A 62 -20.84 -24.18 2.26
N ARG A 63 -19.86 -24.11 3.18
CA ARG A 63 -19.99 -23.42 4.47
C ARG A 63 -19.30 -22.05 4.50
N VAL A 64 -18.49 -21.73 3.49
CA VAL A 64 -17.70 -20.49 3.42
C VAL A 64 -18.04 -19.74 2.14
N GLU A 65 -18.45 -18.48 2.27
CA GLU A 65 -18.61 -17.58 1.13
C GLU A 65 -17.23 -17.18 0.61
N LEU A 66 -16.85 -17.75 -0.54
CA LEU A 66 -15.60 -17.45 -1.23
C LEU A 66 -15.89 -16.76 -2.55
N ASP A 67 -15.07 -15.77 -2.91
CA ASP A 67 -15.17 -15.10 -4.19
C ASP A 67 -15.00 -16.08 -5.36
N ARG A 68 -15.64 -15.75 -6.49
CA ARG A 68 -15.60 -16.56 -7.71
C ARG A 68 -14.15 -16.85 -8.12
N GLY A 69 -13.82 -18.12 -8.26
CA GLY A 69 -12.50 -18.60 -8.68
C GLY A 69 -11.57 -19.02 -7.54
N ILE A 70 -11.77 -18.54 -6.31
CA ILE A 70 -10.96 -18.94 -5.14
C ILE A 70 -11.08 -20.45 -4.83
N PRO A 71 -12.29 -21.06 -4.80
CA PRO A 71 -12.42 -22.50 -4.52
C PRO A 71 -11.62 -23.37 -5.50
N ASN A 72 -11.68 -23.04 -6.80
CA ASN A 72 -10.97 -23.77 -7.84
C ASN A 72 -9.45 -23.59 -7.74
N ALA A 73 -8.98 -22.38 -7.42
CA ALA A 73 -7.56 -22.12 -7.20
C ALA A 73 -7.01 -22.94 -6.02
N ILE A 74 -7.70 -22.94 -4.87
CA ILE A 74 -7.32 -23.70 -3.68
C ILE A 74 -7.29 -25.21 -4.00
N SER A 75 -8.35 -25.75 -4.60
CA SER A 75 -8.43 -27.17 -4.96
C SER A 75 -7.37 -27.59 -6.00
N SER A 76 -7.02 -26.70 -6.92
CA SER A 76 -5.97 -26.94 -7.90
C SER A 76 -4.59 -26.97 -7.25
N THR A 77 -4.28 -25.97 -6.42
CA THR A 77 -3.01 -25.89 -5.68
C THR A 77 -2.81 -27.09 -4.76
N ILE A 78 -3.81 -27.47 -3.98
CA ILE A 78 -3.72 -28.63 -3.07
C ILE A 78 -3.45 -29.91 -3.84
N HIS A 79 -4.07 -30.11 -5.00
CA HIS A 79 -3.84 -31.30 -5.81
C HIS A 79 -2.44 -31.37 -6.40
N TYR A 80 -1.95 -30.27 -6.97
CA TYR A 80 -0.59 -30.25 -7.49
C TYR A 80 0.42 -30.43 -6.35
N ALA A 81 0.18 -29.85 -5.17
CA ALA A 81 1.01 -30.06 -3.99
C ALA A 81 1.03 -31.53 -3.55
N ILE A 82 -0.14 -32.20 -3.48
CA ILE A 82 -0.22 -33.63 -3.13
C ILE A 82 0.44 -34.51 -4.18
N LEU A 83 0.24 -34.22 -5.48
CA LEU A 83 0.88 -34.98 -6.55
C LEU A 83 2.40 -34.82 -6.53
N LEU A 84 2.91 -33.60 -6.33
CA LEU A 84 4.35 -33.35 -6.25
C LEU A 84 4.97 -34.05 -5.05
N THR A 85 4.37 -33.91 -3.85
CA THR A 85 4.85 -34.59 -2.64
C THR A 85 4.72 -36.10 -2.76
N GLY A 86 3.61 -36.60 -3.32
CA GLY A 86 3.39 -38.02 -3.55
C GLY A 86 4.40 -38.61 -4.54
N PHE A 87 4.73 -37.89 -5.61
CA PHE A 87 5.77 -38.27 -6.56
C PHE A 87 7.16 -38.29 -5.91
N TYR A 88 7.49 -37.28 -5.10
CA TYR A 88 8.73 -37.25 -4.32
C TYR A 88 8.84 -38.46 -3.38
N LEU A 89 7.78 -38.79 -2.65
CA LEU A 89 7.72 -39.98 -1.79
C LEU A 89 7.78 -41.28 -2.59
N ALA A 90 7.20 -41.33 -3.79
CA ALA A 90 7.27 -42.50 -4.65
C ALA A 90 8.70 -42.78 -5.12
N ILE A 91 9.46 -41.74 -5.50
CA ILE A 91 10.88 -41.88 -5.84
C ILE A 91 11.68 -42.39 -4.63
N ALA A 92 11.39 -41.85 -3.43
CA ALA A 92 12.01 -42.30 -2.19
C ALA A 92 11.71 -43.78 -1.90
N ALA A 93 10.47 -44.20 -2.10
CA ALA A 93 10.01 -45.58 -1.90
C ALA A 93 10.61 -46.56 -2.93
N ALA A 94 11.05 -46.07 -4.09
CA ALA A 94 11.70 -46.86 -5.12
C ALA A 94 13.21 -47.08 -4.88
N GLY A 95 13.74 -46.65 -3.73
CA GLY A 95 15.15 -46.84 -3.37
C GLY A 95 16.14 -45.94 -4.12
N VAL A 96 15.66 -44.94 -4.85
CA VAL A 96 16.51 -44.00 -5.60
C VAL A 96 17.20 -43.02 -4.64
N ASP A 97 18.52 -42.83 -4.80
CA ASP A 97 19.28 -41.84 -4.02
C ASP A 97 18.79 -40.41 -4.32
N LEU A 98 18.07 -39.85 -3.36
CA LEU A 98 17.54 -38.50 -3.41
C LEU A 98 18.61 -37.41 -3.28
N SER A 99 19.86 -37.74 -2.95
CA SER A 99 20.93 -36.76 -2.72
C SER A 99 21.17 -35.89 -3.96
N ARG A 100 21.16 -36.50 -5.16
CA ARG A 100 21.33 -35.77 -6.44
C ARG A 100 20.10 -34.92 -6.78
N LEU A 101 18.90 -35.40 -6.45
CA LEU A 101 17.65 -34.65 -6.65
C LEU A 101 17.51 -33.50 -5.66
N THR A 102 18.03 -33.64 -4.44
CA THR A 102 18.00 -32.62 -3.39
C THR A 102 18.74 -31.35 -3.83
N ILE A 103 19.86 -31.49 -4.54
CA ILE A 103 20.59 -30.32 -5.09
C ILE A 103 19.73 -29.59 -6.13
N LEU A 104 19.09 -30.34 -7.03
CA LEU A 104 18.21 -29.77 -8.05
C LEU A 104 16.98 -29.10 -7.43
N ILE A 105 16.33 -29.77 -6.46
CA ILE A 105 15.19 -29.24 -5.71
C ILE A 105 15.60 -28.02 -4.89
N GLY A 106 16.80 -28.02 -4.29
CA GLY A 106 17.34 -26.88 -3.56
C GLY A 106 17.56 -25.67 -4.47
N ALA A 107 18.19 -25.87 -5.63
CA ALA A 107 18.37 -24.81 -6.63
C ALA A 107 17.02 -24.27 -7.15
N LEU A 108 16.07 -25.17 -7.46
CA LEU A 108 14.72 -24.80 -7.87
C LEU A 108 13.98 -24.04 -6.76
N GLY A 109 14.13 -24.48 -5.51
CA GLY A 109 13.53 -23.86 -4.33
C GLY A 109 14.04 -22.45 -4.09
N VAL A 110 15.35 -22.22 -4.25
CA VAL A 110 15.94 -20.86 -4.22
C VAL A 110 15.36 -20.00 -5.33
N GLY A 111 15.26 -20.51 -6.56
CA GLY A 111 14.66 -19.79 -7.69
C GLY A 111 13.19 -19.42 -7.44
N ILE A 112 12.39 -20.35 -6.92
CA ILE A 112 11.00 -20.10 -6.52
C ILE A 112 10.93 -19.07 -5.39
N GLY A 113 11.83 -19.17 -4.40
CA GLY A 113 11.90 -18.23 -3.27
C GLY A 113 12.15 -16.80 -3.74
N PHE A 114 13.10 -16.59 -4.66
CA PHE A 114 13.31 -15.29 -5.29
C PHE A 114 12.10 -14.82 -6.09
N GLY A 115 11.42 -15.72 -6.82
CA GLY A 115 10.20 -15.39 -7.55
C GLY A 115 9.01 -15.00 -6.65
N LEU A 116 8.92 -15.59 -5.45
CA LEU A 116 7.84 -15.36 -4.50
C LEU A 116 8.16 -14.26 -3.47
N GLN A 117 9.38 -13.73 -3.47
CA GLN A 117 9.86 -12.76 -2.48
C GLN A 117 8.88 -11.60 -2.29
N ASN A 118 8.38 -11.02 -3.39
CA ASN A 118 7.44 -9.90 -3.34
C ASN A 118 6.08 -10.27 -2.75
N VAL A 119 5.59 -11.49 -2.97
CA VAL A 119 4.31 -11.95 -2.41
C VAL A 119 4.43 -12.16 -0.91
N VAL A 120 5.52 -12.81 -0.47
CA VAL A 120 5.81 -13.02 0.96
C VAL A 120 6.00 -11.69 1.66
N ASN A 121 6.77 -10.76 1.07
CA ASN A 121 6.99 -9.43 1.63
C ASN A 121 5.66 -8.71 1.88
N ASN A 122 4.82 -8.60 0.85
CA ASN A 122 3.50 -7.95 0.98
C ASN A 122 2.56 -8.64 1.99
N PHE A 123 2.61 -9.96 2.09
CA PHE A 123 1.83 -10.70 3.08
C PHE A 123 2.29 -10.38 4.51
N VAL A 124 3.60 -10.44 4.76
CA VAL A 124 4.19 -10.12 6.07
C VAL A 124 3.92 -8.65 6.43
N SER A 125 4.07 -7.72 5.49
CA SER A 125 3.71 -6.32 5.68
C SER A 125 2.23 -6.14 6.01
N GLY A 126 1.33 -6.93 5.39
CA GLY A 126 -0.09 -6.94 5.75
C GLY A 126 -0.35 -7.36 7.19
N LEU A 127 0.36 -8.36 7.70
CA LEU A 127 0.28 -8.76 9.10
C LEU A 127 0.81 -7.66 10.04
N ILE A 128 1.93 -7.03 9.69
CA ILE A 128 2.49 -5.91 10.45
C ILE A 128 1.49 -4.76 10.54
N LEU A 129 0.87 -4.38 9.41
CA LEU A 129 -0.18 -3.35 9.38
C LEU A 129 -1.35 -3.69 10.31
N LEU A 130 -1.74 -4.96 10.41
CA LEU A 130 -2.84 -5.38 11.27
C LEU A 130 -2.48 -5.31 12.78
N TYR A 131 -1.24 -5.66 13.14
CA TYR A 131 -0.77 -5.70 14.52
C TYR A 131 -0.31 -4.34 15.04
N GLU A 132 0.56 -3.65 14.30
CA GLU A 132 1.14 -2.36 14.71
C GLU A 132 0.22 -1.18 14.39
N ARG A 133 -0.66 -1.33 13.39
CA ARG A 133 -1.64 -0.32 12.97
C ARG A 133 -1.06 1.10 12.72
N PRO A 134 0.05 1.24 11.97
CA PRO A 134 0.58 2.56 11.60
C PRO A 134 -0.37 3.34 10.68
N VAL A 135 -1.26 2.63 9.98
CA VAL A 135 -2.40 3.16 9.23
C VAL A 135 -3.64 2.30 9.50
N GLN A 136 -4.80 2.94 9.59
CA GLN A 136 -6.08 2.29 9.89
C GLN A 136 -7.12 2.59 8.81
N LEU A 137 -8.20 1.80 8.80
CA LEU A 137 -9.34 2.07 7.91
C LEU A 137 -9.93 3.44 8.22
N GLY A 138 -10.06 4.28 7.19
CA GLY A 138 -10.54 5.65 7.29
C GLY A 138 -9.45 6.71 7.51
N ASP A 139 -8.20 6.31 7.77
CA ASP A 139 -7.11 7.28 7.93
C ASP A 139 -6.81 8.02 6.64
N ALA A 140 -6.53 9.32 6.76
CA ALA A 140 -6.06 10.13 5.65
C ALA A 140 -4.54 10.01 5.55
N VAL A 141 -4.07 9.45 4.44
CA VAL A 141 -2.66 9.13 4.24
C VAL A 141 -2.11 9.72 2.95
N GLU A 142 -0.80 9.92 2.94
CA GLU A 142 -0.02 10.23 1.76
C GLU A 142 1.13 9.24 1.64
N VAL A 143 1.16 8.53 0.50
CA VAL A 143 2.10 7.44 0.22
C VAL A 143 2.61 7.62 -1.20
N GLY A 144 3.88 7.99 -1.35
CA GLY A 144 4.45 8.33 -2.64
C GLY A 144 3.71 9.51 -3.29
N THR A 145 3.01 9.26 -4.39
CA THR A 145 2.19 10.25 -5.12
C THR A 145 0.70 10.15 -4.85
N VAL A 146 0.30 9.20 -3.99
CA VAL A 146 -1.11 8.90 -3.70
C VAL A 146 -1.50 9.56 -2.40
N THR A 147 -2.50 10.44 -2.46
CA THR A 147 -3.10 11.05 -1.27
C THR A 147 -4.59 10.72 -1.22
N GLY A 148 -5.06 10.24 -0.07
CA GLY A 148 -6.45 9.86 0.11
C GLY A 148 -6.69 9.13 1.42
N ASN A 149 -7.86 8.54 1.55
CA ASN A 149 -8.25 7.82 2.76
C ASN A 149 -8.10 6.31 2.56
N ILE A 150 -7.61 5.58 3.57
CA ILE A 150 -7.57 4.12 3.54
C ILE A 150 -9.00 3.57 3.49
N HIS A 151 -9.35 2.91 2.40
CA HIS A 151 -10.67 2.33 2.21
C HIS A 151 -10.74 0.87 2.64
N ARG A 152 -9.68 0.09 2.38
CA ARG A 152 -9.59 -1.34 2.72
C ARG A 152 -8.13 -1.72 2.98
N ILE A 153 -7.88 -2.59 3.96
CA ILE A 153 -6.58 -3.24 4.16
C ILE A 153 -6.76 -4.71 3.84
N GLY A 154 -6.12 -5.17 2.77
CA GLY A 154 -6.12 -6.57 2.35
C GLY A 154 -4.84 -7.30 2.76
N ILE A 155 -4.76 -8.60 2.47
CA ILE A 155 -3.64 -9.44 2.89
C ILE A 155 -2.30 -9.04 2.23
N ARG A 156 -2.34 -8.59 0.96
CA ARG A 156 -1.15 -8.24 0.17
C ARG A 156 -1.10 -6.77 -0.27
N SER A 157 -2.24 -6.09 -0.22
CA SER A 157 -2.38 -4.73 -0.69
C SER A 157 -3.54 -4.06 0.03
N SER A 158 -3.41 -2.75 0.21
CA SER A 158 -4.45 -1.88 0.75
C SER A 158 -5.00 -1.00 -0.37
N THR A 159 -6.23 -0.54 -0.23
CA THR A 159 -6.89 0.35 -1.18
C THR A 159 -6.98 1.73 -0.57
N VAL A 160 -6.42 2.73 -1.25
CA VAL A 160 -6.51 4.15 -0.89
C VAL A 160 -7.49 4.83 -1.82
N ARG A 161 -8.53 5.45 -1.29
CA ARG A 161 -9.49 6.23 -2.07
C ARG A 161 -9.04 7.69 -2.11
N THR A 162 -8.69 8.18 -3.29
CA THR A 162 -8.25 9.57 -3.47
C THR A 162 -9.40 10.55 -3.27
N TYR A 163 -9.07 11.82 -3.01
CA TYR A 163 -10.09 12.88 -2.93
C TYR A 163 -10.82 13.14 -4.26
N GLN A 164 -10.30 12.60 -5.37
CA GLN A 164 -10.94 12.63 -6.69
C GLN A 164 -11.89 11.42 -6.90
N GLY A 165 -11.97 10.50 -5.94
CA GLY A 165 -12.86 9.34 -5.95
C GLY A 165 -12.27 8.07 -6.55
N ALA A 166 -11.02 8.08 -7.01
CA ALA A 166 -10.34 6.89 -7.54
C ALA A 166 -9.89 5.95 -6.41
N GLU A 167 -9.97 4.64 -6.63
CA GLU A 167 -9.40 3.63 -5.74
C GLU A 167 -8.04 3.17 -6.26
N VAL A 168 -7.00 3.44 -5.48
CA VAL A 168 -5.61 3.07 -5.81
C VAL A 168 -5.20 1.88 -4.95
N ILE A 169 -4.73 0.81 -5.60
CA ILE A 169 -4.26 -0.39 -4.93
C ILE A 169 -2.77 -0.21 -4.61
N VAL A 170 -2.45 -0.12 -3.32
CA VAL A 170 -1.10 0.07 -2.80
C VAL A 170 -0.59 -1.25 -2.21
N PRO A 171 0.54 -1.79 -2.67
CA PRO A 171 1.19 -2.94 -2.03
C PRO A 171 1.42 -2.68 -0.53
N ASN A 172 1.14 -3.66 0.32
CA ASN A 172 1.33 -3.47 1.77
C ASN A 172 2.80 -3.21 2.12
N ALA A 173 3.73 -3.76 1.34
CA ALA A 173 5.16 -3.49 1.50
C ALA A 173 5.47 -2.00 1.39
N ASP A 174 4.79 -1.26 0.50
CA ASP A 174 5.04 0.17 0.33
C ASP A 174 4.57 0.98 1.55
N LEU A 175 3.55 0.52 2.27
CA LEU A 175 3.05 1.17 3.49
C LEU A 175 3.95 0.95 4.71
N ILE A 176 4.86 -0.03 4.65
CA ILE A 176 5.77 -0.39 5.75
C ILE A 176 7.21 0.02 5.43
N SER A 177 7.66 -0.16 4.20
CA SER A 177 9.06 0.06 3.80
C SER A 177 9.34 1.50 3.38
N ASN A 178 8.33 2.25 2.92
CA ASN A 178 8.51 3.64 2.50
C ASN A 178 7.98 4.62 3.54
N GLN A 179 8.34 5.90 3.38
CA GLN A 179 7.77 6.97 4.18
C GLN A 179 6.26 7.12 3.89
N VAL A 180 5.47 7.12 4.95
CA VAL A 180 4.02 7.35 4.91
C VAL A 180 3.69 8.51 5.83
N THR A 181 2.96 9.50 5.32
CA THR A 181 2.39 10.56 6.17
C THR A 181 0.97 10.16 6.51
N ASN A 182 0.71 9.86 7.78
CA ASN A 182 -0.64 9.66 8.30
C ASN A 182 -1.10 10.92 9.01
N TRP A 183 -2.08 11.60 8.42
CA TRP A 183 -2.58 12.88 8.90
C TRP A 183 -3.60 12.74 10.05
N THR A 184 -4.06 11.52 10.35
CA THR A 184 -5.10 11.26 11.35
C THR A 184 -4.69 10.27 12.44
N LEU A 185 -3.40 9.92 12.53
CA LEU A 185 -2.90 8.86 13.40
C LEU A 185 -3.12 9.15 14.90
N THR A 186 -2.72 10.34 15.36
CA THR A 186 -2.79 10.74 16.78
C THR A 186 -4.10 11.47 17.08
N ASP A 187 -4.47 12.40 16.22
CA ASP A 187 -5.70 13.18 16.29
C ASP A 187 -6.12 13.59 14.88
N ARG A 188 -7.31 14.20 14.75
CA ARG A 188 -7.84 14.68 13.47
C ARG A 188 -7.58 16.17 13.24
N ARG A 189 -6.74 16.81 14.06
CA ARG A 189 -6.50 18.25 13.97
C ARG A 189 -5.51 18.49 12.83
N ARG A 190 -5.81 19.45 11.97
CA ARG A 190 -4.93 19.80 10.83
C ARG A 190 -4.59 21.27 10.84
N ARG A 191 -3.30 21.58 10.72
CA ARG A 191 -2.85 22.97 10.54
C ARG A 191 -3.06 23.39 9.10
N MET A 192 -3.64 24.57 8.93
CA MET A 192 -3.79 25.27 7.67
C MET A 192 -2.91 26.52 7.67
N GLU A 193 -2.47 26.92 6.49
CA GLU A 193 -1.63 28.09 6.30
C GLU A 193 -2.27 28.98 5.21
N VAL A 194 -2.56 30.23 5.57
CA VAL A 194 -3.11 31.26 4.67
C VAL A 194 -2.02 32.31 4.47
N SER A 195 -1.50 32.40 3.26
CA SER A 195 -0.47 33.37 2.90
C SER A 195 -1.10 34.62 2.32
N VAL A 196 -0.67 35.79 2.79
CA VAL A 196 -1.19 37.09 2.34
C VAL A 196 -0.08 38.13 2.25
N GLY A 197 -0.11 38.92 1.18
CA GLY A 197 0.77 40.07 0.99
C GLY A 197 -0.01 41.37 1.18
N VAL A 198 0.52 42.31 1.96
CA VAL A 198 -0.08 43.65 2.17
C VAL A 198 0.88 44.75 1.73
N ALA A 199 0.36 45.94 1.43
CA ALA A 199 1.14 47.03 0.88
C ALA A 199 2.23 47.52 1.85
N TYR A 200 3.38 47.92 1.30
CA TYR A 200 4.41 48.60 2.07
C TYR A 200 3.84 49.87 2.73
N GLY A 201 4.21 50.10 3.99
CA GLY A 201 3.64 51.17 4.82
C GLY A 201 2.49 50.72 5.73
N SER A 202 1.95 49.51 5.55
CA SER A 202 1.02 48.90 6.51
C SER A 202 1.72 48.60 7.84
N ASP A 203 1.05 48.85 8.97
CA ASP A 203 1.55 48.48 10.30
C ASP A 203 1.53 46.95 10.49
N PRO A 204 2.69 46.28 10.63
CA PRO A 204 2.75 44.83 10.74
C PRO A 204 1.97 44.27 11.94
N GLU A 205 1.94 44.99 13.06
CA GLU A 205 1.26 44.49 14.27
C GLU A 205 -0.26 44.55 14.09
N ARG A 206 -0.76 45.62 13.47
CA ARG A 206 -2.17 45.74 13.10
C ARG A 206 -2.60 44.64 12.13
N VAL A 207 -1.78 44.34 11.12
CA VAL A 207 -2.05 43.24 10.17
C VAL A 207 -2.14 41.91 10.92
N ARG A 208 -1.19 41.60 11.80
CA ARG A 208 -1.21 40.37 12.60
C ARG A 208 -2.48 40.23 13.44
N GLN A 209 -2.92 41.30 14.08
CA GLN A 209 -4.14 41.31 14.90
C GLN A 209 -5.39 41.00 14.06
N VAL A 210 -5.52 41.62 12.89
CA VAL A 210 -6.65 41.37 11.96
C VAL A 210 -6.65 39.92 11.47
N LEU A 211 -5.49 39.37 11.10
CA LEU A 211 -5.41 37.97 10.67
C LEU A 211 -5.78 36.99 11.78
N ILE A 212 -5.34 37.25 13.01
CA ILE A 212 -5.64 36.42 14.18
C ILE A 212 -7.13 36.50 14.54
N SER A 213 -7.77 37.68 14.45
CA SER A 213 -9.20 37.83 14.77
C SER A 213 -10.07 37.01 13.82
N VAL A 214 -9.80 37.07 12.51
CA VAL A 214 -10.51 36.27 11.50
C VAL A 214 -10.45 34.77 11.82
N ALA A 215 -9.26 34.26 12.16
CA ALA A 215 -9.14 32.85 12.51
C ALA A 215 -9.88 32.49 13.81
N LYS A 216 -9.86 33.35 14.83
CA LYS A 216 -10.53 33.11 16.11
C LYS A 216 -12.06 33.13 16.02
N GLU A 217 -12.61 33.94 15.13
CA GLU A 217 -14.06 34.07 14.93
C GLU A 217 -14.63 32.92 14.07
N HIS A 218 -13.77 32.18 13.38
CA HIS A 218 -14.18 31.11 12.49
C HIS A 218 -14.57 29.85 13.26
N SER A 219 -15.85 29.44 13.16
CA SER A 219 -16.44 28.34 13.94
C SER A 219 -15.72 26.97 13.86
N LYS A 220 -15.07 26.68 12.73
CA LYS A 220 -14.35 25.41 12.49
C LYS A 220 -12.87 25.43 12.87
N VAL A 221 -12.33 26.60 13.23
CA VAL A 221 -10.96 26.71 13.76
C VAL A 221 -10.96 26.20 15.20
N ASP A 222 -9.96 25.40 15.53
CA ASP A 222 -9.79 24.81 16.85
C ASP A 222 -9.56 25.90 17.91
N SER A 223 -10.46 25.97 18.89
CA SER A 223 -10.41 26.96 19.96
C SER A 223 -9.31 26.70 20.99
N ASP A 224 -8.84 25.46 21.12
CA ASP A 224 -7.79 25.08 22.06
C ASP A 224 -6.40 25.49 21.55
N LEU A 225 -6.24 25.52 20.21
CA LEU A 225 -4.98 25.81 19.54
C LEU A 225 -4.98 27.21 18.93
N ALA A 226 -4.37 28.15 19.63
CA ALA A 226 -4.35 29.56 19.23
C ALA A 226 -3.77 29.76 17.81
N PRO A 227 -4.48 30.50 16.93
CA PRO A 227 -3.94 30.85 15.63
C PRO A 227 -2.80 31.86 15.76
N VAL A 228 -1.84 31.79 14.84
CA VAL A 228 -0.64 32.64 14.83
C VAL A 228 -0.49 33.30 13.47
N ALA A 229 -0.38 34.63 13.47
CA ALA A 229 0.04 35.40 12.30
C ALA A 229 1.53 35.71 12.40
N ILE A 230 2.29 35.26 11.39
CA ILE A 230 3.75 35.42 11.29
C ILE A 230 4.05 36.40 10.17
N PHE A 231 4.84 37.42 10.46
CA PHE A 231 5.44 38.26 9.42
C PHE A 231 6.64 37.50 8.83
N GLN A 232 6.50 37.04 7.58
CA GLN A 232 7.54 36.25 6.90
C GLN A 232 8.68 37.13 6.37
N GLY A 233 8.43 38.42 6.19
CA GLY A 233 9.41 39.40 5.76
C GLY A 233 8.94 40.22 4.56
N PHE A 234 9.91 40.80 3.86
CA PHE A 234 9.72 41.75 2.78
C PHE A 234 9.79 41.05 1.42
N GLY A 235 8.75 41.18 0.59
CA GLY A 235 8.71 40.68 -0.79
C GLY A 235 8.84 41.80 -1.83
N ASP A 236 8.86 41.45 -3.11
CA ASP A 236 9.15 42.41 -4.20
C ASP A 236 8.18 43.61 -4.27
N SER A 237 6.92 43.42 -3.85
CA SER A 237 5.89 44.48 -3.86
C SER A 237 4.95 44.44 -2.64
N ALA A 238 5.22 43.58 -1.66
CA ALA A 238 4.36 43.39 -0.49
C ALA A 238 5.15 43.02 0.77
N LEU A 239 4.58 43.32 1.93
CA LEU A 239 4.92 42.71 3.22
C LEU A 239 4.22 41.35 3.32
N ASN A 240 4.97 40.26 3.45
CA ASN A 240 4.43 38.90 3.41
C ASN A 240 4.09 38.41 4.82
N PHE A 241 2.86 37.94 4.99
CA PHE A 241 2.34 37.35 6.23
C PHE A 241 1.82 35.94 5.97
N GLN A 242 1.90 35.11 7.01
CA GLN A 242 1.30 33.79 7.03
C GLN A 242 0.48 33.61 8.29
N LEU A 243 -0.82 33.42 8.11
CA LEU A 243 -1.74 33.02 9.17
C LEU A 243 -1.76 31.50 9.26
N ARG A 244 -1.44 30.97 10.45
CA ARG A 244 -1.51 29.55 10.77
C ARG A 244 -2.65 29.32 11.74
N ALA A 245 -3.59 28.47 11.35
CA ALA A 245 -4.73 28.09 12.17
C ALA A 245 -4.91 26.58 12.15
N TRP A 246 -5.37 25.99 13.25
CA TRP A 246 -5.69 24.57 13.31
C TRP A 246 -7.18 24.38 13.08
N VAL A 247 -7.58 23.38 12.32
CA VAL A 247 -8.98 22.90 12.27
C VAL A 247 -9.11 21.68 13.15
N ALA A 248 -10.23 21.56 13.86
CA ALA A 248 -10.46 20.44 14.79
C ALA A 248 -10.69 19.11 14.06
N ASN A 249 -11.23 19.15 12.84
CA ASN A 249 -11.42 17.98 12.00
C ASN A 249 -10.77 18.16 10.64
N MET A 250 -9.94 17.20 10.27
CA MET A 250 -9.23 17.17 9.00
C MET A 250 -10.18 17.22 7.81
N ASP A 251 -11.38 16.64 7.86
CA ASP A 251 -12.28 16.61 6.70
C ASP A 251 -12.74 18.01 6.26
N ASP A 252 -12.79 18.97 7.19
CA ASP A 252 -13.21 20.35 6.96
C ASP A 252 -12.08 21.26 6.47
N TRP A 253 -10.84 20.76 6.37
CA TRP A 253 -9.66 21.57 6.11
C TRP A 253 -9.76 22.37 4.80
N LEU A 254 -10.30 21.76 3.75
CA LEU A 254 -10.34 22.40 2.44
C LEU A 254 -11.37 23.55 2.40
N THR A 255 -12.57 23.30 2.94
CA THR A 255 -13.64 24.31 3.00
C THR A 255 -13.27 25.44 3.94
N THR A 256 -12.77 25.10 5.14
CA THR A 256 -12.37 26.10 6.14
C THR A 256 -11.20 26.94 5.63
N GLY A 257 -10.25 26.31 4.92
CA GLY A 257 -9.17 27.04 4.26
C GLY A 257 -9.69 28.08 3.28
N SER A 258 -10.65 27.72 2.42
CA SER A 258 -11.28 28.66 1.50
C SER A 258 -12.03 29.79 2.22
N GLU A 259 -12.79 29.45 3.26
CA GLU A 259 -13.56 30.42 4.06
C GLU A 259 -12.63 31.42 4.77
N LEU A 260 -11.51 30.96 5.33
CA LEU A 260 -10.49 31.84 5.93
C LEU A 260 -9.81 32.75 4.90
N HIS A 261 -9.49 32.27 3.69
CA HIS A 261 -8.94 33.13 2.65
C HIS A 261 -9.91 34.28 2.30
N ALA A 262 -11.19 33.97 2.14
CA ALA A 262 -12.22 34.96 1.87
C ALA A 262 -12.41 35.93 3.06
N GLY A 263 -12.43 35.40 4.29
CA GLY A 263 -12.55 36.20 5.51
C GLY A 263 -11.36 37.14 5.72
N VAL A 264 -10.13 36.67 5.45
CA VAL A 264 -8.92 37.50 5.51
C VAL A 264 -9.00 38.64 4.51
N ALA A 265 -9.40 38.37 3.26
CA ALA A 265 -9.53 39.42 2.24
C ALA A 265 -10.57 40.49 2.65
N ALA A 266 -11.72 40.07 3.19
CA ALA A 266 -12.74 40.98 3.67
C ALA A 266 -12.26 41.83 4.86
N ALA A 267 -11.63 41.20 5.87
CA ALA A 267 -11.17 41.88 7.06
C ALA A 267 -10.02 42.87 6.80
N LEU A 268 -9.10 42.55 5.88
CA LEU A 268 -8.07 43.50 5.45
C LEU A 268 -8.69 44.72 4.76
N THR A 269 -9.69 44.50 3.90
CA THR A 269 -10.41 45.59 3.23
C THR A 269 -11.13 46.49 4.23
N GLU A 270 -11.83 45.91 5.21
CA GLU A 270 -12.52 46.66 6.27
C GLU A 270 -11.55 47.42 7.18
N ALA A 271 -10.37 46.87 7.44
CA ALA A 271 -9.32 47.52 8.22
C ALA A 271 -8.56 48.62 7.44
N GLY A 272 -8.86 48.82 6.15
CA GLY A 272 -8.16 49.76 5.28
C GLY A 272 -6.72 49.34 4.95
N ILE A 273 -6.43 48.04 5.01
CA ILE A 273 -5.12 47.47 4.68
C ILE A 273 -5.15 47.04 3.22
N GLU A 274 -4.34 47.71 2.40
CA GLU A 274 -4.29 47.46 0.95
C GLU A 274 -3.56 46.15 0.63
N ILE A 275 -4.14 45.36 -0.27
CA ILE A 275 -3.48 44.23 -0.93
C ILE A 275 -2.90 44.77 -2.24
N PRO A 276 -1.57 44.88 -2.37
CA PRO A 276 -0.95 45.62 -3.47
C PRO A 276 -0.99 44.79 -4.76
N PHE A 277 -1.17 45.47 -5.89
CA PHE A 277 -0.74 44.94 -7.18
C PHE A 277 0.79 44.98 -7.28
N PRO A 278 1.41 44.20 -8.18
CA PRO A 278 2.84 44.32 -8.47
C PRO A 278 3.24 45.77 -8.74
N GLN A 279 4.19 46.28 -7.96
CA GLN A 279 4.66 47.66 -8.04
C GLN A 279 5.90 47.73 -8.95
N ARG A 280 6.03 48.82 -9.70
CA ARG A 280 7.21 49.06 -10.52
C ARG A 280 7.56 50.53 -10.59
N ASP A 281 8.74 50.86 -10.08
CA ASP A 281 9.30 52.19 -10.24
C ASP A 281 9.92 52.33 -11.63
N LEU A 282 9.45 53.32 -12.39
CA LEU A 282 9.94 53.63 -13.73
C LEU A 282 10.77 54.91 -13.70
N HIS A 283 12.09 54.76 -13.88
CA HIS A 283 12.97 55.90 -14.08
C HIS A 283 13.11 56.23 -15.57
N VAL A 284 12.25 57.13 -16.06
CA VAL A 284 12.24 57.56 -17.47
C VAL A 284 13.38 58.52 -17.75
N ARG A 285 14.38 58.08 -18.55
CA ARG A 285 15.59 58.87 -18.86
C ARG A 285 15.38 59.95 -19.92
N SER A 286 14.48 59.73 -20.88
CA SER A 286 14.18 60.68 -21.95
C SER A 286 12.78 60.42 -22.51
N ILE A 287 12.07 61.50 -22.85
CA ILE A 287 10.77 61.47 -23.53
C ILE A 287 10.96 62.13 -24.89
N ASP A 288 10.45 61.51 -25.96
CA ASP A 288 10.50 62.07 -27.31
C ASP A 288 9.70 63.39 -27.35
N PRO A 289 10.31 64.53 -27.74
CA PRO A 289 9.65 65.84 -27.77
C PRO A 289 8.40 65.89 -28.66
N SER A 290 8.30 65.02 -29.67
CA SER A 290 7.15 64.97 -30.58
C SER A 290 5.88 64.39 -29.94
N THR A 291 5.99 63.77 -28.75
CA THR A 291 4.85 63.18 -28.03
C THR A 291 3.97 64.20 -27.30
N GLY A 292 4.38 65.47 -27.24
CA GLY A 292 3.63 66.54 -26.55
C GLY A 292 3.64 66.44 -25.02
N LEU A 293 4.22 65.38 -24.44
CA LEU A 293 4.30 65.12 -23.00
C LEU A 293 5.48 65.84 -22.29
N GLY A 294 6.31 66.57 -23.05
CA GLY A 294 7.49 67.25 -22.55
C GLY A 294 7.28 68.71 -22.07
N ALA A 295 6.06 69.23 -22.11
CA ALA A 295 5.77 70.58 -21.61
C ALA A 295 5.70 70.56 -20.07
N PRO A 296 6.47 71.41 -19.35
CA PRO A 296 6.38 71.48 -17.90
C PRO A 296 4.95 71.88 -17.48
N LEU A 297 4.37 71.15 -16.53
CA LEU A 297 3.09 71.50 -15.93
C LEU A 297 3.27 72.80 -15.14
N GLU A 298 2.82 73.93 -15.72
CA GLU A 298 2.70 75.18 -14.97
C GLU A 298 1.70 74.97 -13.83
N GLY A 299 2.23 75.03 -12.60
CA GLY A 299 1.45 74.78 -11.39
C GLY A 299 0.28 75.74 -11.26
N LYS A 300 -0.90 75.17 -10.96
CA LYS A 300 -1.94 75.91 -10.23
C LYS A 300 -1.84 75.51 -8.76
N ALA A 301 -1.40 76.48 -7.95
CA ALA A 301 -1.58 76.51 -6.51
C ALA A 301 -3.07 76.56 -6.15
#